data_AF-A0A0B8P7S4-F1
#
_entry.id   AF-A0A0B8P7S4-F1
#
_cell.length_a   1.000
_cell.length_b   1.000
_cell.length_c   1.000
_cell.angle_alpha   90.00
_cell.angle_beta   90.00
_cell.angle_gamma   90.00
#
_symmetry.space_group_name_H-M   'P 1'
#
loop_
_entity.id
_entity.type
_entity.pdbx_description
1 polymer ?
#
loop_
_entity_poly.entity_id
_entity_poly.type
_entity_poly.pdbx_seq_one_letter_code
_entity_poly.pdbx_strand_id
1 'polypeptide(L)' 'MMKGLIIALALTMTAPLVFASNGSHSSRSERYELCYVDGSARMLQPNMCYALGGKRAL' A
#
# COMPACT_ATOMS: atom_id res chain seq x y z
N MET A 1 11.37 38.38 -31.02
CA MET A 1 10.38 37.29 -31.18
C MET A 1 11.04 35.97 -30.80
N MET A 2 10.33 35.07 -30.11
CA MET A 2 10.72 33.68 -29.75
C MET A 2 11.85 33.47 -28.72
N LYS A 3 11.68 33.92 -27.47
CA LYS A 3 12.45 33.41 -26.32
C LYS A 3 11.62 32.64 -25.28
N GLY A 4 10.29 32.67 -25.40
CA GLY A 4 9.38 32.02 -24.44
C GLY A 4 9.10 30.54 -24.68
N LEU A 5 9.59 29.96 -25.78
CA LEU A 5 9.20 28.60 -26.21
C LEU A 5 10.07 27.49 -25.59
N ILE A 6 11.24 27.82 -25.03
CA ILE A 6 12.18 26.82 -24.49
C ILE A 6 11.80 26.37 -23.08
N ILE A 7 11.05 27.20 -22.32
CA ILE A 7 10.70 26.89 -20.93
C ILE A 7 9.57 25.86 -20.84
N ALA A 8 8.70 25.76 -21.86
CA ALA A 8 7.59 24.82 -21.87
C ALA A 8 8.02 23.36 -22.08
N LEU A 9 9.19 23.09 -22.67
CA LEU A 9 9.64 21.73 -22.98
C LEU A 9 10.35 21.03 -21.81
N ALA A 10 10.79 21.80 -20.80
CA ALA A 10 11.50 21.24 -19.63
C ALA A 10 10.55 20.65 -18.57
N LEU A 11 9.25 20.97 -18.62
CA LEU A 11 8.27 20.55 -17.61
C LEU A 11 7.59 19.19 -17.89
N THR A 12 7.81 18.58 -19.04
CA THR A 12 7.16 17.30 -19.41
C THR A 12 8.02 16.06 -19.12
N MET A 13 9.27 16.24 -18.66
CA MET A 13 10.23 15.13 -18.49
C MET A 13 10.26 14.51 -17.08
N THR A 14 9.44 14.98 -16.15
CA THR A 14 9.33 14.39 -14.80
C THR A 14 7.92 13.89 -14.55
N ALA A 15 7.40 13.07 -15.46
CA ALA A 15 6.35 12.13 -15.10
C ALA A 15 7.04 10.91 -14.50
N PRO A 16 7.00 10.68 -13.17
CA PRO A 16 7.30 9.35 -12.67
C PRO A 16 6.18 8.45 -13.20
N LEU A 17 6.50 7.68 -14.26
CA LEU A 17 5.79 6.45 -14.58
C LEU A 17 6.01 5.51 -13.40
N VAL A 18 5.26 5.75 -12.33
CA VAL A 18 5.15 4.82 -11.21
C VAL A 18 4.42 3.63 -11.79
N PHE A 19 5.22 2.65 -12.24
CA PHE A 19 4.78 1.27 -12.37
C PHE A 19 4.07 0.95 -11.06
N ALA A 20 2.74 0.91 -11.09
CA ALA A 20 1.98 0.23 -10.07
C ALA A 20 2.46 -1.22 -10.14
N SER A 21 3.41 -1.56 -9.27
CA SER A 21 3.88 -2.92 -9.09
C SER A 21 2.63 -3.77 -8.90
N ASN A 22 2.38 -4.66 -9.85
CA ASN A 22 1.51 -5.81 -9.68
C ASN A 22 2.12 -6.63 -8.53
N GLY A 23 1.83 -6.21 -7.30
CA GLY A 23 1.96 -7.05 -6.14
C GLY A 23 0.91 -8.12 -6.32
N SER A 24 1.35 -9.30 -6.76
CA SER A 24 0.57 -10.52 -6.79
C SER A 24 0.15 -10.87 -5.36
N HIS A 25 -0.79 -10.11 -4.78
CA HIS A 25 -1.55 -10.59 -3.64
C HIS A 25 -2.41 -11.70 -4.19
N SER A 26 -1.86 -12.90 -4.07
CA SER A 26 -2.54 -14.16 -4.27
C SER A 26 -3.94 -14.01 -3.70
N SER A 27 -4.94 -14.07 -4.59
CA SER A 27 -6.36 -13.97 -4.30
C SER A 27 -6.82 -15.22 -3.53
N ARG A 28 -6.20 -15.46 -2.38
CA ARG A 28 -6.47 -16.58 -1.49
C ARG A 28 -7.18 -16.03 -0.27
N SER A 29 -8.38 -15.48 -0.50
CA SER A 29 -9.37 -15.09 0.53
C SER A 29 -8.70 -14.74 1.86
N GLU A 30 -7.98 -13.62 1.88
CA GLU A 30 -7.38 -13.08 3.10
C GLU A 30 -8.54 -12.63 3.99
N ARG A 31 -9.12 -13.56 4.75
CA ARG A 31 -10.14 -13.26 5.75
C ARG A 31 -9.46 -12.41 6.82
N TYR A 32 -9.74 -11.12 6.84
CA TYR A 32 -9.32 -10.24 7.93
C TYR A 32 -10.20 -10.54 9.14
N GLU A 33 -9.58 -10.74 10.29
CA GLU A 33 -10.26 -11.01 11.56
C GLU A 33 -9.89 -9.92 12.56
N LEU A 34 -10.77 -9.67 13.53
CA LEU A 34 -10.49 -8.74 14.62
C LEU A 34 -9.44 -9.38 15.54
N CYS A 35 -8.29 -8.73 15.68
CA CYS A 35 -7.17 -9.17 16.50
C CYS A 35 -6.86 -8.15 17.59
N TYR A 36 -6.72 -8.60 18.82
CA TYR A 36 -6.27 -7.77 19.95
C TYR A 36 -4.76 -7.89 20.11
N VAL A 37 -4.06 -6.78 19.86
CA VAL A 37 -2.59 -6.63 20.00
C VAL A 37 -2.33 -5.46 20.94
N ASP A 38 -1.56 -5.69 22.00
CA ASP A 38 -1.20 -4.66 23.00
C ASP A 38 -2.41 -3.89 23.56
N GLY A 39 -3.53 -4.60 23.80
CA GLY A 39 -4.78 -3.99 24.28
C GLY A 39 -5.56 -3.20 23.23
N SER A 40 -5.10 -3.14 21.98
CA SER A 40 -5.77 -2.49 20.86
C SER A 40 -6.40 -3.50 19.90
N ALA A 41 -7.63 -3.23 19.45
CA ALA A 41 -8.29 -4.03 18.42
C ALA A 41 -7.86 -3.56 17.02
N ARG A 42 -7.36 -4.48 16.19
CA ARG A 42 -6.92 -4.23 14.81
C ARG A 42 -7.48 -5.29 13.88
N MET A 43 -7.94 -4.90 12.69
CA MET A 43 -8.25 -5.86 11.64
C MET A 43 -6.94 -6.31 10.99
N LEU A 44 -6.59 -7.57 11.19
CA LEU A 44 -5.36 -8.15 10.69
C LEU A 44 -5.65 -9.49 10.05
N GLN A 45 -4.74 -9.91 9.18
CA GLN A 45 -4.77 -11.28 8.69
C GLN A 45 -4.47 -12.25 9.85
N PRO A 46 -5.02 -13.47 9.84
CA PRO A 46 -4.88 -14.44 10.93
C PRO A 46 -3.43 -14.85 11.22
N ASN A 47 -2.59 -14.86 10.20
CA ASN A 47 -1.14 -15.08 10.29
C ASN A 47 -0.41 -13.87 10.92
N MET A 48 -0.78 -12.65 10.54
CA MET A 48 -0.21 -11.41 11.10
C MET A 48 -0.59 -11.23 12.57
N CYS A 49 -1.84 -11.54 12.93
CA CYS A 49 -2.29 -11.52 14.32
C CYS A 49 -1.41 -12.39 15.22
N TYR A 50 -1.10 -13.62 14.77
CA TYR A 50 -0.20 -14.53 15.48
C TYR A 50 1.25 -14.03 15.53
N ALA A 51 1.76 -13.50 14.41
CA ALA A 51 3.12 -12.99 14.32
C ALA A 51 3.38 -11.81 15.27
N LEU A 52 2.34 -11.00 15.53
CA LEU A 52 2.38 -9.88 16.47
C LEU A 52 2.07 -10.28 17.92
N GLY A 53 1.92 -11.58 18.22
CA GLY A 53 1.55 -12.06 19.55
C GLY A 53 0.11 -11.71 19.96
N GLY A 54 -0.73 -11.32 19.01
CA GLY A 54 -2.11 -10.95 19.24
C GLY A 54 -3.05 -12.13 19.45
N LYS A 55 -4.23 -11.84 20.00
CA LYS A 55 -5.32 -12.82 20.19
C LYS A 55 -6.48 -12.52 19.26
N ARG A 56 -7.02 -13.55 18.62
CA ARG A 56 -8.21 -13.43 17.77
C ARG A 56 -9.45 -13.21 18.64
N ALA A 57 -10.33 -12.32 18.20
CA ALA A 57 -11.69 -12.23 18.74
C ALA A 57 -12.48 -13.41 18.19
N LEU A 58 -12.82 -14.37 19.05
CA LEU A 58 -13.73 -15.49 18.73
C LEU A 58 -15.19 -15.01 18.75
#